data_AF-A0A851F7Z0-F1
#
_entry.id   AF-A0A851F7Z0-F1
#
_cell.length_a   1.000
_cell.length_b   1.000
_cell.length_c   1.000
_cell.angle_alpha   90.00
_cell.angle_beta   90.00
_cell.angle_gamma   90.00
#
_symmetry.space_group_name_H-M   'P 1'
#
loop_
_entity.id
_entity.type
_entity.pdbx_description
1 polymer ?
#
loop_
_entity_poly.entity_id
_entity_poly.type
_entity_poly.pdbx_seq_one_letter_code
_entity_poly.pdbx_strand_id
1 'polypeptide(L)'
;QLSVYTTTRSSIGAESNIDLVLNVEDFDIESKFERTVNVSVPKKTRNNGTLYAYIFLHHAGILPWHDGKQVHIVSPLTTYMVPKPEEINLLTGESATQQIEAEKQTNALDEPVSHWRSRLTLNVMVEDFVFDGSSLPADVHRYMKMVQLGKTVHYLPILFIDQLSNRVKDLMVINRSTTELPLTVSYDKISLGKLRFWIHMQDAVYSLQQFGFSEKDADEVKGIFVDTNLYFLALTFFVAAFHLLFDFLAFKNDISFWKKKRSMIGMSTKA
;
A
#
# COMPACT_ATOMS: atom_id res chain seq x y z
N GLN A 1 10.82 -1.38 21.86
CA GLN A 1 9.83 -2.45 21.66
C GLN A 1 8.91 -2.06 20.52
N LEU A 2 8.52 -3.04 19.70
CA LEU A 2 7.45 -2.89 18.71
C LEU A 2 6.26 -3.74 19.15
N SER A 3 5.12 -3.10 19.36
CA SER A 3 3.89 -3.78 19.78
C SER A 3 2.77 -3.54 18.76
N VAL A 4 2.06 -4.61 18.39
CA VAL A 4 0.89 -4.58 17.51
C VAL A 4 -0.32 -5.01 18.31
N TYR A 5 -1.31 -4.14 18.40
CA TYR A 5 -2.60 -4.40 19.02
C TYR A 5 -3.70 -4.38 17.96
N THR A 6 -4.80 -5.06 18.23
CA THR A 6 -5.99 -5.01 17.37
C THR A 6 -7.20 -4.52 18.12
N THR A 7 -8.07 -3.78 17.41
CA THR A 7 -9.31 -3.27 17.98
C THR A 7 -10.35 -3.02 16.90
N THR A 8 -11.62 -3.06 17.30
CA THR A 8 -12.77 -2.74 16.42
C THR A 8 -13.11 -1.25 16.39
N ARG A 9 -12.37 -0.41 17.11
CA ARG A 9 -12.60 1.04 17.19
C ARG A 9 -11.55 1.80 16.39
N SER A 10 -11.96 2.88 15.76
CA SER A 10 -11.07 3.80 15.03
C SER A 10 -10.25 4.72 15.96
N SER A 11 -10.64 4.84 17.23
CA SER A 11 -9.88 5.55 18.26
C SER A 11 -9.78 4.71 19.53
N ILE A 12 -8.58 4.68 20.13
CA ILE A 12 -8.36 4.08 21.44
C ILE A 12 -8.73 5.12 22.49
N GLY A 13 -9.84 4.88 23.19
CA GLY A 13 -10.09 5.42 24.53
C GLY A 13 -9.63 4.41 25.58
N ALA A 14 -9.26 4.90 26.78
CA ALA A 14 -8.66 4.15 27.89
C ALA A 14 -8.89 2.62 27.89
N GLU A 15 -7.78 1.89 27.72
CA GLU A 15 -7.41 0.48 27.99
C GLU A 15 -8.37 -0.69 27.62
N SER A 16 -9.68 -0.48 27.49
CA SER A 16 -10.67 -1.54 27.71
C SER A 16 -11.04 -2.40 26.48
N ASN A 17 -10.42 -2.22 25.31
CA ASN A 17 -10.85 -2.91 24.07
C ASN A 17 -9.72 -3.11 23.04
N ILE A 18 -8.51 -3.46 23.48
CA ILE A 18 -7.35 -3.69 22.60
C ILE A 18 -6.74 -5.04 22.92
N ASP A 19 -6.60 -5.88 21.89
CA ASP A 19 -6.01 -7.21 22.01
C ASP A 19 -4.56 -7.17 21.50
N LEU A 20 -3.60 -7.56 22.34
CA LEU A 20 -2.20 -7.66 21.95
C LEU A 20 -2.01 -8.85 21.00
N VAL A 21 -1.49 -8.58 19.81
CA VAL A 21 -1.27 -9.58 18.75
C VAL A 21 0.20 -9.95 18.61
N LEU A 22 1.09 -8.97 18.66
CA LEU A 22 2.53 -9.18 18.54
C LEU A 22 3.26 -8.20 19.46
N ASN A 23 4.21 -8.71 20.23
CA ASN A 23 5.18 -7.89 20.95
C ASN A 23 6.60 -8.34 20.58
N VAL A 24 7.43 -7.40 20.17
CA VAL A 24 8.86 -7.60 19.89
C VAL A 24 9.63 -6.79 20.92
N GLU A 25 10.12 -7.48 21.94
CA GLU A 25 10.81 -6.85 23.08
C GLU A 25 12.18 -6.29 22.66
N ASP A 26 13.06 -7.13 22.13
CA ASP A 26 14.37 -6.74 21.61
C ASP A 26 14.28 -6.32 20.13
N PHE A 27 13.52 -5.26 19.89
CA PHE A 27 13.36 -4.71 18.55
C PHE A 27 14.64 -3.99 18.10
N ASP A 28 15.44 -4.68 17.30
CA ASP A 28 16.57 -4.11 16.57
C ASP A 28 16.08 -3.43 15.28
N ILE A 29 16.31 -2.12 15.19
CA ILE A 29 15.90 -1.28 14.07
C ILE A 29 16.62 -1.68 12.78
N GLU A 30 17.84 -2.21 12.87
CA GLU A 30 18.64 -2.58 11.69
C GLU A 30 18.29 -3.95 11.12
N SER A 31 17.64 -4.80 11.92
CA SER A 31 17.36 -6.19 11.58
C SER A 31 15.96 -6.37 11.02
N LYS A 32 15.88 -6.81 9.76
CA LYS A 32 14.60 -7.19 9.14
C LYS A 32 14.04 -8.45 9.79
N PHE A 33 12.71 -8.52 9.90
CA PHE A 33 12.05 -9.76 10.32
C PHE A 33 10.69 -9.93 9.65
N GLU A 34 10.21 -11.17 9.68
CA GLU A 34 8.86 -11.53 9.26
C GLU A 34 8.30 -12.53 10.27
N ARG A 35 7.11 -12.25 10.81
CA ARG A 35 6.44 -13.10 11.79
C ARG A 35 4.97 -13.26 11.43
N THR A 36 4.50 -14.49 11.41
CA THR A 36 3.08 -14.79 11.22
C THR A 36 2.44 -15.10 12.55
N VAL A 37 1.33 -14.42 12.85
CA VAL A 37 0.58 -14.54 14.10
C VAL A 37 -0.90 -14.72 13.79
N ASN A 38 -1.59 -15.52 14.58
CA ASN A 38 -3.04 -15.70 14.44
C ASN A 38 -3.77 -14.60 15.20
N VAL A 39 -4.62 -13.86 14.50
CA VAL A 39 -5.40 -12.75 15.04
C VAL A 39 -6.83 -13.22 15.28
N SER A 40 -7.32 -13.03 16.50
CA SER A 40 -8.73 -13.25 16.82
C SER A 40 -9.60 -12.22 16.09
N VAL A 41 -10.66 -12.71 15.44
CA VAL A 41 -11.59 -11.90 14.64
C VAL A 41 -12.88 -11.68 15.44
N PRO A 42 -13.12 -10.47 15.98
CA PRO A 42 -14.29 -10.19 16.79
C PRO A 42 -15.60 -10.39 16.02
N LYS A 43 -16.69 -10.68 16.74
CA LYS A 43 -18.03 -10.84 16.13
C LYS A 43 -18.45 -9.63 15.30
N LYS A 44 -18.05 -8.41 15.70
CA LYS A 44 -18.29 -7.18 14.92
C LYS A 44 -17.62 -7.25 13.55
N THR A 45 -16.36 -7.67 13.50
CA THR A 45 -15.60 -7.80 12.25
C THR A 45 -16.18 -8.88 11.34
N ARG A 46 -16.57 -10.02 11.92
CA ARG A 46 -17.27 -11.11 11.20
C ARG A 46 -18.63 -10.70 10.62
N ASN A 47 -19.23 -9.65 11.17
CA ASN A 47 -20.47 -9.04 10.70
C ASN A 47 -20.18 -7.79 9.86
N ASN A 48 -19.21 -7.87 8.94
CA ASN A 48 -18.83 -6.77 8.08
C ASN A 48 -18.40 -5.51 8.84
N GLY A 49 -17.58 -5.66 9.89
CA GLY A 49 -17.02 -4.54 10.65
C GLY A 49 -15.53 -4.37 10.42
N THR A 50 -15.01 -3.15 10.58
CA THR A 50 -13.57 -2.91 10.41
C THR A 50 -12.77 -3.37 11.62
N LEU A 51 -11.68 -4.12 11.38
CA LEU A 51 -10.65 -4.36 12.39
C LEU A 51 -9.43 -3.48 12.11
N TYR A 52 -8.94 -2.79 13.13
CA TYR A 52 -7.77 -1.93 13.06
C TYR A 52 -6.60 -2.58 13.77
N ALA A 53 -5.41 -2.50 13.15
CA ALA A 53 -4.13 -2.71 13.81
C ALA A 53 -3.59 -1.37 14.30
N TYR A 54 -3.24 -1.31 15.58
CA TYR A 54 -2.47 -0.23 16.18
C TYR A 54 -1.03 -0.71 16.38
N ILE A 55 -0.11 -0.06 15.71
CA ILE A 55 1.31 -0.38 15.77
C ILE A 55 1.98 0.70 16.60
N PHE A 56 2.68 0.30 17.65
CA PHE A 56 3.38 1.18 18.56
C PHE A 56 4.88 0.88 18.57
N LEU A 57 5.67 1.94 18.47
CA LEU A 57 7.08 1.95 18.82
C LEU A 57 7.25 2.71 20.14
N HIS A 58 7.71 2.01 21.17
CA HIS A 58 7.78 2.54 22.54
C HIS A 58 8.95 1.95 23.33
N HIS A 59 9.25 2.56 24.48
CA HIS A 59 10.31 2.10 25.39
C HIS A 59 9.97 0.73 26.00
N ALA A 60 11.02 -0.04 26.28
CA ALA A 60 10.87 -1.35 26.89
C ALA A 60 10.36 -1.29 28.32
N GLY A 61 9.45 -2.20 28.67
CA GLY A 61 8.87 -2.31 30.01
C GLY A 61 7.81 -1.27 30.36
N ILE A 62 7.44 -0.39 29.41
CA ILE A 62 6.38 0.61 29.58
C ILE A 62 5.28 0.31 28.58
N LEU A 63 4.03 0.28 29.05
CA LEU A 63 2.87 0.12 28.16
C LEU A 63 2.78 1.32 27.20
N PRO A 64 2.44 1.13 25.92
CA PRO A 64 2.46 2.21 24.94
C PRO A 64 1.69 3.46 25.40
N TRP A 65 0.49 3.28 25.94
CA TRP A 65 -0.37 4.38 26.41
C TRP A 65 0.18 5.18 27.60
N HIS A 66 1.21 4.69 28.29
CA HIS A 66 1.91 5.40 29.35
C HIS A 66 3.23 6.04 28.88
N ASP A 67 3.69 5.75 27.66
CA ASP A 67 4.91 6.31 27.11
C ASP A 67 4.63 7.62 26.35
N GLY A 68 5.05 8.75 26.92
CA GLY A 68 4.94 10.06 26.27
C GLY A 68 5.72 10.19 24.95
N LYS A 69 6.75 9.36 24.78
CA LYS A 69 7.62 9.31 23.59
C LYS A 69 7.26 8.16 22.64
N GLN A 70 6.08 7.57 22.77
CA GLN A 70 5.61 6.58 21.80
C GLN A 70 5.38 7.22 20.43
N VAL A 71 5.60 6.42 19.39
CA VAL A 71 5.12 6.66 18.03
C VAL A 71 4.12 5.59 17.70
N HIS A 72 2.99 5.98 17.12
CA HIS A 72 1.96 5.01 16.72
C HIS A 72 1.40 5.34 15.35
N ILE A 73 0.94 4.29 14.68
CA ILE A 73 0.22 4.36 13.42
C ILE A 73 -0.92 3.34 13.45
N VAL A 74 -1.99 3.66 12.73
CA VAL A 74 -3.19 2.83 12.66
C VAL A 74 -3.39 2.38 11.23
N SER A 75 -3.67 1.10 11.02
CA SER A 75 -3.99 0.54 9.70
C SER A 75 -5.22 -0.37 9.78
N PRO A 76 -6.19 -0.23 8.87
CA PRO A 76 -7.29 -1.18 8.78
C PRO A 76 -6.75 -2.52 8.23
N LEU A 77 -6.99 -3.59 8.97
CA LEU A 77 -6.71 -4.98 8.57
C LEU A 77 -7.81 -5.56 7.68
N THR A 78 -8.92 -4.85 7.53
CA THR A 78 -10.05 -5.26 6.70
C THR A 78 -10.37 -4.22 5.64
N THR A 79 -10.86 -4.68 4.49
CA THR A 79 -11.32 -3.82 3.39
C THR A 79 -12.64 -4.34 2.84
N TYR A 80 -13.51 -3.47 2.32
CA TYR A 80 -14.79 -3.88 1.74
C TYR A 80 -14.66 -3.95 0.24
N MET A 81 -14.98 -5.11 -0.34
CA MET A 81 -14.98 -5.32 -1.78
C MET A 81 -16.10 -6.28 -2.15
N VAL A 82 -16.61 -6.15 -3.38
CA VAL A 82 -17.48 -7.17 -3.96
C VAL A 82 -16.62 -8.42 -4.22
N PRO A 83 -17.03 -9.61 -3.73
CA PRO A 83 -16.31 -10.85 -4.00
C PRO A 83 -16.08 -11.03 -5.49
N LYS A 84 -14.84 -11.25 -5.88
CA LYS A 84 -14.56 -11.70 -7.23
C LYS A 84 -14.68 -13.22 -7.26
N PRO A 85 -15.35 -13.79 -8.28
CA PRO A 85 -15.27 -15.23 -8.50
C PRO A 85 -13.80 -15.60 -8.70
N GLU A 86 -13.39 -16.74 -8.15
CA GLU A 86 -12.04 -17.27 -8.39
C GLU A 86 -11.80 -17.40 -9.90
N GLU A 87 -10.62 -16.96 -10.35
CA GLU A 87 -10.26 -17.04 -11.77
C GLU A 87 -10.15 -18.52 -12.17
N ILE A 88 -11.15 -18.98 -12.92
CA ILE A 88 -11.24 -20.37 -13.37
C ILE A 88 -10.10 -20.64 -14.35
N ASN A 89 -9.20 -21.56 -14.01
CA ASN A 89 -8.10 -21.92 -14.90
C ASN A 89 -8.63 -22.77 -16.06
N LEU A 90 -8.86 -22.14 -17.21
CA LEU A 90 -9.42 -22.79 -18.40
C LEU A 90 -8.50 -23.82 -19.05
N LEU A 91 -7.24 -23.94 -18.59
CA LEU A 91 -6.25 -24.85 -19.16
C LEU A 91 -6.22 -26.21 -18.46
N THR A 92 -6.75 -26.34 -17.23
CA THR A 92 -6.62 -27.57 -16.42
C THR A 92 -7.80 -28.54 -16.55
N GLY A 93 -8.85 -28.21 -17.31
CA GLY A 93 -9.92 -29.17 -17.63
C GLY A 93 -10.82 -29.60 -16.46
N GLU A 94 -10.66 -29.02 -15.26
CA GLU A 94 -11.49 -29.27 -14.07
C GLU A 94 -12.76 -28.38 -14.05
N SER A 95 -13.26 -28.03 -15.23
CA SER A 95 -14.20 -26.93 -15.45
C SER A 95 -15.60 -27.17 -14.84
N ALA A 96 -16.06 -28.42 -14.79
CA ALA A 96 -17.47 -28.70 -14.49
C ALA A 96 -17.84 -28.50 -13.01
N THR A 97 -16.93 -28.78 -12.08
CA THR A 97 -17.21 -28.64 -10.63
C THR A 97 -17.01 -27.20 -10.18
N GLN A 98 -15.97 -26.52 -10.68
CA GLN A 98 -15.66 -25.12 -10.36
C GLN A 98 -16.68 -24.14 -10.95
N GLN A 99 -17.23 -24.42 -12.13
CA GLN A 99 -18.29 -23.58 -12.74
C GLN A 99 -19.58 -23.58 -11.92
N ILE A 100 -20.00 -24.73 -11.38
CA ILE A 100 -21.23 -24.85 -10.59
C ILE A 100 -21.09 -24.17 -9.22
N GLU A 101 -19.90 -24.18 -8.63
CA GLU A 101 -19.61 -23.48 -7.37
C GLU A 101 -19.49 -21.96 -7.58
N ALA A 102 -18.87 -21.52 -8.68
CA ALA A 102 -18.78 -20.11 -9.05
C ALA A 102 -20.17 -19.52 -9.39
N GLU A 103 -21.00 -20.23 -10.15
CA GLU A 103 -22.35 -19.77 -10.53
C GLU A 103 -23.36 -19.77 -9.36
N LYS A 104 -23.17 -20.63 -8.35
CA LYS A 104 -23.96 -20.57 -7.11
C LYS A 104 -23.55 -19.41 -6.20
N GLN A 105 -22.28 -19.00 -6.25
CA GLN A 105 -21.78 -17.86 -5.48
C GLN A 105 -22.13 -16.51 -6.14
N THR A 106 -22.14 -16.41 -7.47
CA THR A 106 -22.45 -15.16 -8.18
C THR A 106 -23.89 -14.68 -7.97
N ASN A 107 -24.87 -15.58 -7.84
CA ASN A 107 -26.26 -15.19 -7.61
C ASN A 107 -26.55 -14.65 -6.18
N ALA A 108 -25.58 -14.75 -5.26
CA ALA A 108 -25.73 -14.36 -3.86
C ALA A 108 -24.79 -13.21 -3.40
N LEU A 109 -23.89 -12.71 -4.26
CA LEU A 109 -22.76 -11.87 -3.83
C LEU A 109 -22.58 -10.55 -4.64
N ASP A 110 -23.68 -9.86 -4.97
CA ASP A 110 -23.61 -8.45 -5.38
C ASP A 110 -23.41 -7.49 -4.17
N GLU A 111 -23.46 -8.02 -2.95
CA GLU A 111 -23.23 -7.24 -1.73
C GLU A 111 -21.73 -7.18 -1.36
N PRO A 112 -21.17 -6.00 -1.06
CA PRO A 112 -19.80 -5.88 -0.58
C PRO A 112 -19.59 -6.64 0.74
N VAL A 113 -18.55 -7.50 0.78
CA VAL A 113 -18.17 -8.23 1.99
C VAL A 113 -16.81 -7.76 2.51
N SER A 114 -16.59 -7.92 3.81
CA SER A 114 -15.28 -7.65 4.40
C SER A 114 -14.27 -8.70 3.99
N HIS A 115 -13.13 -8.22 3.49
CA HIS A 115 -11.95 -9.00 3.17
C HIS A 115 -10.84 -8.69 4.17
N TRP A 116 -10.01 -9.70 4.45
CA TRP A 116 -8.87 -9.68 5.34
C TRP A 116 -7.59 -9.37 4.60
N ARG A 117 -6.78 -8.48 5.16
CA ARG A 117 -5.41 -8.21 4.73
C ARG A 117 -4.46 -9.09 5.54
N SER A 118 -3.94 -10.12 4.89
CA SER A 118 -3.07 -11.13 5.50
C SER A 118 -1.66 -10.61 5.79
N ARG A 119 -1.26 -9.47 5.24
CA ARG A 119 0.09 -8.91 5.36
C ARG A 119 0.06 -7.49 5.93
N LEU A 120 0.97 -7.23 6.87
CA LEU A 120 1.23 -5.91 7.45
C LEU A 120 2.73 -5.60 7.32
N THR A 121 3.08 -4.80 6.30
CA THR A 121 4.46 -4.40 6.04
C THR A 121 4.79 -3.07 6.72
N LEU A 122 5.69 -3.12 7.68
CA LEU A 122 6.12 -1.99 8.51
C LEU A 122 7.52 -1.55 8.11
N ASN A 123 7.72 -0.24 8.07
CA ASN A 123 9.01 0.36 7.80
C ASN A 123 9.35 1.41 8.85
N VAL A 124 10.57 1.41 9.36
CA VAL A 124 11.09 2.49 10.22
C VAL A 124 12.20 3.21 9.49
N MET A 125 12.12 4.54 9.47
CA MET A 125 13.19 5.36 8.90
C MET A 125 14.35 5.44 9.88
N VAL A 126 15.53 5.03 9.42
CA VAL A 126 16.75 4.92 10.24
C VAL A 126 17.76 6.04 10.00
N GLU A 127 17.58 6.80 8.92
CA GLU A 127 18.49 7.88 8.56
C GLU A 127 18.19 9.13 9.39
N ASP A 128 19.20 9.58 10.14
CA ASP A 128 19.15 10.87 10.81
C ASP A 128 19.35 11.99 9.79
N PHE A 129 18.45 12.98 9.79
CA PHE A 129 18.61 14.18 9.01
C PHE A 129 18.31 15.42 9.85
N VAL A 130 19.18 16.43 9.71
CA VAL A 130 19.02 17.72 10.39
C VAL A 130 18.32 18.67 9.45
N PHE A 131 17.34 19.41 9.97
CA PHE A 131 16.62 20.41 9.22
C PHE A 131 16.41 21.65 10.08
N ASP A 132 16.55 22.81 9.44
CA ASP A 132 16.02 24.06 9.96
C ASP A 132 14.51 24.02 9.68
N GLY A 133 13.64 24.43 10.60
CA GLY A 133 12.19 24.16 10.50
C GLY A 133 11.49 24.52 9.17
N SER A 134 12.11 25.35 8.31
CA SER A 134 11.66 25.69 6.95
C SER A 134 12.12 24.73 5.84
N SER A 135 13.14 23.89 6.07
CA SER A 135 13.70 22.96 5.07
C SER A 135 13.08 21.57 5.11
N LEU A 136 12.14 21.31 6.02
CA LEU A 136 11.46 20.02 6.11
C LEU A 136 10.44 19.86 4.96
N PRO A 137 10.58 18.84 4.10
CA PRO A 137 9.59 18.55 3.08
C PRO A 137 8.22 18.20 3.69
N ALA A 138 7.15 18.83 3.19
CA ALA A 138 5.80 18.70 3.74
C ALA A 138 5.24 17.27 3.65
N ASP A 139 5.72 16.48 2.68
CA ASP A 139 5.41 15.06 2.47
C ASP A 139 5.79 14.21 3.69
N VAL A 140 6.94 14.47 4.31
CA VAL A 140 7.43 13.70 5.46
C VAL A 140 6.85 14.23 6.78
N HIS A 141 6.55 15.53 6.83
CA HIS A 141 6.07 16.20 8.05
C HIS A 141 4.85 15.52 8.69
N ARG A 142 3.92 15.00 7.88
CA ARG A 142 2.71 14.28 8.36
C ARG A 142 3.03 13.03 9.18
N TYR A 143 4.19 12.41 8.97
CA TYR A 143 4.62 11.19 9.64
C TYR A 143 5.57 11.46 10.83
N MET A 144 5.90 12.73 11.08
CA MET A 144 6.86 13.12 12.11
C MET A 144 6.16 13.56 13.39
N LYS A 145 6.62 13.02 14.52
CA LYS A 145 6.25 13.52 15.84
C LYS A 145 7.42 14.28 16.44
N MET A 146 7.25 15.60 16.56
CA MET A 146 8.26 16.50 17.12
C MET A 146 8.14 16.54 18.65
N VAL A 147 9.27 16.49 19.34
CA VAL A 147 9.39 16.59 20.79
C VAL A 147 10.44 17.64 21.13
N GLN A 148 10.07 18.59 21.97
CA GLN A 148 11.00 19.60 22.47
C GLN A 148 11.81 19.03 23.63
N LEU A 149 13.14 19.02 23.50
CA LEU A 149 14.07 18.58 24.52
C LEU A 149 14.92 19.78 24.95
N GLY A 150 14.40 20.57 25.89
CA GLY A 150 15.03 21.82 26.32
C GLY A 150 14.97 22.90 25.24
N LYS A 151 16.14 23.28 24.69
CA LYS A 151 16.27 24.32 23.66
C LYS A 151 16.24 23.78 22.22
N THR A 152 16.38 22.47 22.05
CA THR A 152 16.39 21.82 20.74
C THR A 152 15.10 21.05 20.50
N VAL A 153 14.68 20.96 19.24
CA VAL A 153 13.53 20.14 18.83
C VAL A 153 14.08 18.90 18.15
N HIS A 154 13.64 17.74 18.60
CA HIS A 154 13.98 16.44 18.01
C HIS A 154 12.71 15.81 17.44
N TYR A 155 12.86 14.95 16.43
CA TYR A 155 11.76 14.11 15.97
C TYR A 155 11.91 12.70 16.52
N LEU A 156 10.79 12.03 16.76
CA LEU A 156 10.76 10.61 17.07
C LEU A 156 10.87 9.79 15.78
N PRO A 157 11.31 8.52 15.85
CA PRO A 157 11.46 7.67 14.67
C PRO A 157 10.20 7.64 13.81
N ILE A 158 10.38 7.73 12.49
CA ILE A 158 9.26 7.76 11.56
C ILE A 158 8.86 6.31 11.25
N LEU A 159 7.64 5.95 11.65
CA LEU A 159 7.03 4.67 11.37
C LEU A 159 6.08 4.80 10.17
N PHE A 160 6.28 3.95 9.17
CA PHE A 160 5.54 3.95 7.91
C PHE A 160 4.95 2.57 7.65
N ILE A 161 3.72 2.53 7.11
CA ILE A 161 3.08 1.29 6.68
C ILE A 161 3.04 1.28 5.17
N ASP A 162 3.62 0.25 4.56
CA ASP A 162 3.52 0.05 3.13
C ASP A 162 2.14 -0.51 2.78
N GLN A 163 1.24 0.40 2.38
CA GLN A 163 -0.10 0.06 1.90
C GLN A 163 -0.12 -0.39 0.44
N LEU A 164 0.97 -0.15 -0.29
CA LEU A 164 1.06 -0.45 -1.72
C LEU A 164 1.38 -1.92 -1.94
N SER A 165 2.14 -2.53 -1.03
CA SER A 165 2.33 -3.99 -0.94
C SER A 165 1.02 -4.77 -0.72
N ASN A 166 -0.05 -4.13 -0.22
CA ASN A 166 -1.34 -4.79 -0.05
C ASN A 166 -2.09 -4.84 -1.38
N ARG A 167 -2.07 -6.01 -2.00
CA ARG A 167 -2.72 -6.29 -3.28
C ARG A 167 -4.09 -6.90 -3.11
N VAL A 168 -4.99 -6.62 -4.06
CA VAL A 168 -6.35 -7.19 -4.08
C VAL A 168 -6.32 -8.73 -4.20
N LYS A 169 -5.35 -9.27 -4.95
CA LYS A 169 -5.17 -10.73 -5.13
C LYS A 169 -4.87 -11.50 -3.84
N ASP A 170 -4.33 -10.83 -2.82
CA ASP A 170 -3.89 -11.45 -1.55
C ASP A 170 -4.96 -11.34 -0.45
N LEU A 171 -6.12 -10.76 -0.77
CA LEU A 171 -7.22 -10.55 0.16
C LEU A 171 -8.01 -11.85 0.38
N MET A 172 -8.34 -12.14 1.63
CA MET A 172 -9.13 -13.32 1.99
C MET A 172 -10.55 -12.93 2.42
N VAL A 173 -11.59 -13.60 1.93
CA VAL A 173 -12.97 -13.31 2.35
C VAL A 173 -13.17 -13.69 3.83
N ILE A 174 -13.77 -12.78 4.61
CA ILE A 174 -14.10 -13.05 6.02
C ILE A 174 -15.48 -13.69 6.11
N ASN A 175 -15.53 -14.94 6.55
CA ASN A 175 -16.78 -15.63 6.83
C ASN A 175 -17.25 -15.40 8.27
N ARG A 176 -18.56 -15.55 8.51
CA ARG A 176 -19.16 -15.41 9.85
C ARG A 176 -18.64 -16.44 10.87
N SER A 177 -18.17 -17.58 10.39
CA SER A 177 -17.60 -18.67 11.19
C SER A 177 -16.11 -18.50 11.50
N THR A 178 -15.38 -17.65 10.77
CA THR A 178 -13.92 -17.53 10.90
C THR A 178 -13.54 -16.78 12.16
N THR A 179 -13.09 -17.48 13.20
CA THR A 179 -12.73 -16.89 14.50
C THR A 179 -11.30 -16.39 14.56
N GLU A 180 -10.40 -16.95 13.77
CA GLU A 180 -8.99 -16.57 13.74
C GLU A 180 -8.50 -16.49 12.29
N LEU A 181 -7.63 -15.51 12.00
CA LEU A 181 -7.01 -15.32 10.70
C LEU A 181 -5.51 -15.07 10.84
N PRO A 182 -4.67 -15.61 9.95
CA PRO A 182 -3.24 -15.36 9.97
C PRO A 182 -2.92 -13.93 9.53
N LEU A 183 -2.03 -13.27 10.27
CA LEU A 183 -1.45 -11.97 9.94
C LEU A 183 0.07 -12.11 9.90
N THR A 184 0.66 -11.89 8.74
CA THR A 184 2.10 -11.80 8.55
C THR A 184 2.55 -10.36 8.73
N VAL A 185 3.23 -10.09 9.84
CA VAL A 185 3.86 -8.79 10.13
C VAL A 185 5.31 -8.85 9.65
N SER A 186 5.63 -8.06 8.63
CA SER A 186 6.99 -7.88 8.12
C SER A 186 7.53 -6.51 8.52
N TYR A 187 8.81 -6.46 8.83
CA TYR A 187 9.53 -5.25 9.20
C TYR A 187 10.81 -5.12 8.38
N ASP A 188 11.06 -3.93 7.86
CA ASP A 188 12.32 -3.54 7.24
C ASP A 188 12.67 -2.08 7.55
N LYS A 189 13.92 -1.70 7.38
CA LYS A 189 14.35 -0.30 7.45
C LYS A 189 14.11 0.40 6.11
N ILE A 190 13.89 1.71 6.17
CA ILE A 190 13.71 2.55 4.98
C ILE A 190 14.61 3.78 5.02
N SER A 191 15.24 4.10 3.88
CA SER A 191 15.96 5.36 3.69
C SER A 191 15.00 6.51 3.44
N LEU A 192 15.42 7.75 3.70
CA LEU A 192 14.59 8.93 3.49
C LEU A 192 14.16 9.06 2.02
N GLY A 193 15.08 8.81 1.08
CA GLY A 193 14.77 8.87 -0.35
C GLY A 193 13.74 7.83 -0.77
N LYS A 194 13.88 6.58 -0.29
CA LYS A 194 12.93 5.50 -0.56
C LYS A 194 11.57 5.83 0.07
N LEU A 195 11.54 6.31 1.32
CA LEU A 195 10.32 6.70 2.02
C LEU A 195 9.54 7.77 1.24
N ARG A 196 10.20 8.84 0.81
CA ARG A 196 9.56 9.92 0.04
C ARG A 196 9.00 9.42 -1.29
N PHE A 197 9.74 8.54 -1.98
CA PHE A 197 9.24 7.89 -3.18
C PHE A 197 7.97 7.08 -2.90
N TRP A 198 7.94 6.26 -1.85
CA TRP A 198 6.76 5.48 -1.46
C TRP A 198 5.56 6.36 -1.09
N ILE A 199 5.79 7.46 -0.36
CA ILE A 199 4.73 8.43 -0.02
C ILE A 199 4.12 9.02 -1.30
N HIS A 200 4.94 9.52 -2.22
CA HIS A 200 4.46 10.08 -3.48
C HIS A 200 3.73 9.04 -4.34
N MET A 201 4.20 7.80 -4.35
CA MET A 201 3.54 6.72 -5.09
C MET A 201 2.17 6.40 -4.48
N GLN A 202 2.08 6.37 -3.15
CA GLN A 202 0.81 6.16 -2.45
C GLN A 202 -0.18 7.29 -2.75
N ASP A 203 0.28 8.54 -2.72
CA ASP A 203 -0.54 9.70 -3.06
C ASP A 203 -0.98 9.69 -4.53
N ALA A 204 -0.11 9.23 -5.44
CA ALA A 204 -0.45 9.07 -6.85
C ALA A 204 -1.54 8.01 -7.07
N VAL A 205 -1.40 6.83 -6.46
CA VAL A 205 -2.43 5.76 -6.53
C VAL A 205 -3.75 6.23 -5.92
N TYR A 206 -3.69 6.92 -4.77
CA TYR A 206 -4.88 7.51 -4.17
C TYR A 206 -5.54 8.54 -5.10
N SER A 207 -4.74 9.39 -5.76
CA SER A 207 -5.23 10.38 -6.71
C SER A 207 -5.89 9.74 -7.93
N LEU A 208 -5.35 8.63 -8.45
CA LEU A 208 -5.98 7.87 -9.54
C LEU A 208 -7.38 7.40 -9.16
N GLN A 209 -7.55 6.89 -7.94
CA GLN A 209 -8.87 6.49 -7.43
C GLN A 209 -9.82 7.69 -7.34
N GLN A 210 -9.33 8.86 -6.91
CA GLN A 210 -10.13 10.09 -6.89
C GLN A 210 -10.53 10.58 -8.30
N PHE A 211 -9.73 10.28 -9.33
CA PHE A 211 -10.08 10.56 -10.73
C PHE A 211 -11.03 9.54 -11.36
N GLY A 212 -11.54 8.58 -10.57
CA GLY A 212 -12.54 7.61 -11.02
C GLY A 212 -11.96 6.31 -11.59
N PHE A 213 -10.66 6.06 -11.41
CA PHE A 213 -10.11 4.73 -11.70
C PHE A 213 -10.73 3.69 -10.76
N SER A 214 -11.02 2.50 -11.29
CA SER A 214 -11.53 1.42 -10.46
C SER A 214 -10.47 0.97 -9.46
N GLU A 215 -10.89 0.37 -8.33
CA GLU A 215 -9.94 -0.20 -7.36
C GLU A 215 -9.06 -1.28 -8.00
N LYS A 216 -9.58 -2.00 -9.01
CA LYS A 216 -8.80 -2.96 -9.78
C LYS A 216 -7.68 -2.25 -10.54
N ASP A 217 -7.99 -1.22 -11.31
CA ASP A 217 -6.97 -0.52 -12.12
C ASP A 217 -5.90 0.13 -11.22
N ALA A 218 -6.32 0.70 -10.09
CA ALA A 218 -5.40 1.22 -9.08
C ALA A 218 -4.50 0.12 -8.50
N ASP A 219 -5.04 -1.08 -8.26
CA ASP A 219 -4.26 -2.23 -7.79
C ASP A 219 -3.28 -2.77 -8.85
N GLU A 220 -3.64 -2.75 -10.13
CA GLU A 220 -2.71 -3.10 -11.22
C GLU A 220 -1.53 -2.12 -11.24
N VAL A 221 -1.79 -0.82 -11.06
CA VAL A 221 -0.75 0.20 -10.95
C VAL A 221 0.17 -0.09 -9.76
N LYS A 222 -0.37 -0.45 -8.58
CA LYS A 222 0.46 -0.89 -7.44
C LYS A 222 1.36 -2.06 -7.82
N GLY A 223 0.83 -3.03 -8.58
CA GLY A 223 1.58 -4.19 -9.03
C GLY A 223 2.76 -3.87 -9.92
N ILE A 224 2.63 -2.88 -10.80
CA ILE A 224 3.75 -2.44 -11.63
C ILE A 224 4.94 -2.01 -10.76
N PHE A 225 4.72 -1.35 -9.63
CA PHE A 225 5.82 -0.87 -8.80
C PHE A 225 6.28 -1.85 -7.70
N VAL A 226 5.37 -2.68 -7.17
CA VAL A 226 5.67 -3.64 -6.10
C VAL A 226 6.22 -4.95 -6.66
N ASP A 227 5.59 -5.49 -7.71
CA ASP A 227 5.94 -6.81 -8.25
C ASP A 227 7.09 -6.72 -9.27
N THR A 228 7.29 -5.56 -9.90
CA THR A 228 8.35 -5.37 -10.91
C THR A 228 9.62 -4.80 -10.28
N ASN A 229 10.77 -5.24 -10.78
CA ASN A 229 12.04 -4.61 -10.43
C ASN A 229 12.11 -3.18 -11.00
N LEU A 230 12.33 -2.21 -10.12
CA LEU A 230 12.42 -0.79 -10.46
C LEU A 230 13.46 -0.48 -11.55
N TYR A 231 14.56 -1.25 -11.63
CA TYR A 231 15.56 -1.09 -12.70
C TYR A 231 14.99 -1.41 -14.09
N PHE A 232 14.19 -2.47 -14.20
CA PHE A 232 13.51 -2.79 -15.46
C PHE A 232 12.45 -1.75 -15.81
N LEU A 233 11.67 -1.30 -14.82
CA LEU A 233 10.67 -0.26 -15.03
C LEU A 233 11.30 1.05 -15.52
N ALA A 234 12.42 1.47 -14.92
CA ALA A 234 13.16 2.65 -15.33
C ALA A 234 13.70 2.52 -16.77
N LEU A 235 14.21 1.34 -17.15
CA LEU A 235 14.65 1.07 -18.51
C LEU A 235 13.49 1.15 -19.51
N THR A 236 12.33 0.57 -19.19
CA THR A 236 11.13 0.65 -20.03
C THR A 236 10.69 2.10 -20.23
N PHE A 237 10.66 2.89 -19.16
CA PHE A 237 10.33 4.32 -19.25
C PHE A 237 11.35 5.09 -20.10
N PHE A 238 12.64 4.81 -19.92
CA PHE A 238 13.70 5.42 -20.70
C PHE A 238 13.54 5.13 -22.20
N VAL A 239 13.36 3.87 -22.58
CA VAL A 239 13.16 3.46 -23.99
C VAL A 239 11.89 4.10 -24.56
N ALA A 240 10.79 4.12 -23.81
CA ALA A 240 9.53 4.76 -24.21
C ALA A 240 9.70 6.28 -24.43
N ALA A 241 10.48 6.96 -23.59
CA ALA A 241 10.77 8.38 -23.75
C ALA A 241 11.56 8.67 -25.05
N PHE A 242 12.51 7.80 -25.42
CA PHE A 242 13.21 7.91 -26.70
C PHE A 242 12.30 7.66 -27.89
N HIS A 243 11.41 6.66 -27.82
CA HIS A 243 10.39 6.45 -28.85
C HIS A 243 9.52 7.69 -29.03
N LEU A 244 8.97 8.24 -27.95
CA LEU A 244 8.14 9.44 -27.99
C LEU A 244 8.90 10.66 -28.52
N LEU A 245 10.18 10.80 -28.19
CA LEU A 245 11.04 11.86 -28.71
C LEU A 245 11.25 11.71 -30.22
N PHE A 246 11.55 10.50 -30.71
CA PHE A 246 11.76 10.26 -32.14
C PHE A 246 10.47 10.42 -32.94
N ASP A 247 9.34 9.96 -32.41
CA ASP A 247 8.03 10.16 -33.02
C ASP A 247 7.70 11.66 -33.11
N PHE A 248 7.97 12.43 -32.05
CA PHE A 248 7.78 13.87 -32.05
C PHE A 248 8.69 14.58 -33.07
N LEU A 249 9.95 14.17 -33.18
CA LEU A 249 10.90 14.74 -34.15
C LEU A 249 10.51 14.40 -35.59
N ALA A 250 10.08 13.16 -35.84
CA ALA A 250 9.56 12.72 -37.13
C ALA A 250 8.33 13.55 -37.52
N PHE A 251 7.36 13.68 -36.61
CA PHE A 251 6.16 14.49 -36.81
C PHE A 251 6.49 15.97 -37.08
N LYS A 252 7.46 16.55 -36.34
CA LYS A 252 7.94 17.91 -36.57
C LYS A 252 8.59 18.06 -37.95
N ASN A 253 9.37 17.08 -38.39
CA ASN A 253 10.00 17.09 -39.70
C ASN A 253 8.93 17.01 -40.80
N ASP A 254 7.97 16.11 -40.68
CA ASP A 254 6.86 15.96 -41.62
C ASP A 254 6.04 17.26 -41.73
N ILE A 255 5.64 17.86 -40.61
CA ILE A 255 4.94 19.16 -40.63
C ILE A 255 5.81 20.24 -41.29
N SER A 256 7.10 20.31 -40.95
CA SER A 256 8.01 21.30 -41.56
C SER A 256 8.16 21.07 -43.06
N PHE A 257 8.14 19.82 -43.53
CA PHE A 257 8.21 19.47 -44.94
C PHE A 257 6.96 19.94 -45.69
N TRP A 258 5.77 19.65 -45.15
CA TRP A 258 4.50 20.10 -45.72
C TRP A 258 4.33 21.61 -45.68
N LYS A 259 4.72 22.28 -44.59
CA LYS A 259 4.61 23.74 -44.43
C LYS A 259 5.53 24.53 -45.37
N LYS A 260 6.67 23.96 -45.76
CA LYS A 260 7.64 24.62 -46.66
C LYS A 260 7.35 24.40 -48.14
N LYS A 261 6.50 23.44 -48.52
CA LYS A 261 6.12 23.23 -49.92
C LYS A 261 5.02 24.22 -50.37
N ARG A 262 5.31 25.00 -51.42
CA ARG A 262 4.36 25.92 -52.08
C ARG A 262 3.74 25.37 -53.39
N SER A 263 4.21 24.24 -53.90
CA SER A 263 3.71 23.62 -55.14
C SER A 263 3.57 22.10 -54.96
N MET A 264 2.46 21.57 -55.45
CA MET A 264 2.05 20.15 -55.35
C MET A 264 2.47 19.34 -56.59
N ILE A 265 3.29 19.92 -57.47
CA ILE A 265 3.77 19.27 -58.70
C ILE A 265 4.82 18.22 -58.33
N GLY A 266 4.58 16.95 -58.70
CA GLY A 266 5.51 15.83 -58.53
C GLY A 266 5.12 14.80 -57.45
N MET A 267 3.95 14.89 -56.84
CA MET A 267 3.42 13.81 -55.99
C MET A 267 2.60 12.82 -56.83
N SER A 268 3.08 11.58 -56.93
CA SER A 268 2.25 10.48 -57.42
C SER A 268 1.25 10.10 -56.33
N THR A 269 -0.02 10.45 -56.53
CA THR A 269 -1.13 9.81 -55.81
C THR A 269 -1.29 8.41 -56.39
N LYS A 270 -0.80 7.38 -55.70
CA LYS A 270 -1.26 6.03 -55.98
C LYS A 270 -2.62 5.86 -55.31
N ALA A 271 -3.65 5.70 -56.15
CA ALA A 271 -4.88 5.03 -55.77
C ALA A 271 -4.58 3.54 -55.52
#